data_AF-A0A962S004-F1
#
_entry.id   AF-A0A962S004-F1
#
_cell.length_a   1.000
_cell.length_b   1.000
_cell.length_c   1.000
_cell.angle_alpha   90.00
_cell.angle_beta   90.00
_cell.angle_gamma   90.00
#
_symmetry.space_group_name_H-M   'P 1'
#
loop_
_entity.id
_entity.type
_entity.pdbx_description
1 polymer ?
#
loop_
_entity_poly.entity_id
_entity_poly.type
_entity_poly.pdbx_seq_one_letter_code
_entity_poly.pdbx_strand_id
1 'polypeptide(L)'
;EGEDGGDAAPTAAPAGAALPAPRETTTLAAQPARPPPLEPRRALPAAEPATGTATALGATAPAARDALSNCTRALAGSALPFCIDVVGDIRGPALVVVPAGHFTMGDEGAHEGPRHAVDIADPFALSMFEISAAELARYCAQAARNCPRQPWPEDDMPAVNVNWYLARDYAAWLSELTGAEYRLPSEAEWEFAARAGSSSRFPDGRDHLAPGDARFAAASGRPLAANDRSLDDNAFHLYHMAGNVREWVADSWFEDYAGAPADGRPRRGEAGLYVVRGGSYADGADALRAAARTALAADAADVYTGFRVLRVLAN
;
A
#
# COMPACT_ATOMS: atom_id res chain seq x y z
N GLU A 1 -63.64 -39.63 54.08
CA GLU A 1 -62.19 -39.64 54.33
C GLU A 1 -61.67 -38.36 53.64
N GLY A 2 -61.72 -37.19 54.28
CA GLY A 2 -60.73 -36.67 55.24
C GLY A 2 -59.65 -35.90 54.46
N GLU A 3 -59.90 -34.65 54.05
CA GLU A 3 -59.47 -33.38 54.66
C GLU A 3 -57.97 -33.01 54.49
N ASP A 4 -57.77 -31.94 53.71
CA ASP A 4 -56.88 -30.76 53.84
C ASP A 4 -55.40 -30.80 54.26
N GLY A 5 -54.66 -29.88 53.61
CA GLY A 5 -53.31 -29.40 53.93
C GLY A 5 -52.36 -29.57 52.74
N GLY A 6 -52.12 -28.59 51.86
CA GLY A 6 -51.55 -27.28 52.16
C GLY A 6 -50.03 -27.40 52.24
N ASP A 7 -49.30 -27.09 51.17
CA ASP A 7 -48.35 -25.97 51.12
C ASP A 7 -47.59 -25.91 49.78
N ALA A 8 -47.39 -24.70 49.27
CA ALA A 8 -46.54 -24.40 48.13
C ALA A 8 -45.17 -23.94 48.65
N ALA A 9 -44.09 -24.58 48.21
CA ALA A 9 -42.72 -24.22 48.58
C ALA A 9 -41.74 -24.65 47.46
N PRO A 10 -40.53 -24.07 47.36
CA PRO A 10 -40.08 -23.42 46.14
C PRO A 10 -38.95 -24.16 45.41
N THR A 11 -38.64 -23.66 44.22
CA THR A 11 -37.42 -23.93 43.44
C THR A 11 -36.15 -23.88 44.30
N ALA A 12 -35.45 -25.00 44.41
CA ALA A 12 -34.14 -25.09 45.04
C ALA A 12 -33.03 -25.23 43.98
N ALA A 13 -32.17 -24.22 43.96
CA ALA A 13 -30.92 -24.15 43.22
C ALA A 13 -29.89 -25.19 43.72
N PRO A 14 -28.91 -25.59 42.89
CA PRO A 14 -27.85 -26.49 43.32
C PRO A 14 -26.88 -25.80 44.31
N ALA A 15 -26.32 -26.63 45.18
CA ALA A 15 -25.54 -26.30 46.35
C ALA A 15 -24.18 -25.63 46.03
N GLY A 16 -23.75 -24.82 47.00
CA GLY A 16 -22.64 -23.87 46.92
C GLY A 16 -21.25 -24.47 46.70
N ALA A 17 -20.50 -23.79 45.84
CA ALA A 17 -19.05 -23.72 45.90
C ALA A 17 -18.68 -22.27 46.26
N ALA A 18 -17.83 -22.13 47.27
CA ALA A 18 -17.42 -20.85 47.83
C ALA A 18 -16.74 -19.93 46.81
N LEU A 19 -17.04 -18.64 46.89
CA LEU A 19 -16.37 -17.56 46.17
C LEU A 19 -14.87 -17.50 46.55
N PRO A 20 -13.93 -17.55 45.59
CA PRO A 20 -12.54 -17.23 45.88
C PRO A 20 -12.35 -15.72 46.07
N ALA A 21 -11.50 -15.36 47.04
CA ALA A 21 -11.05 -14.02 47.38
C ALA A 21 -10.42 -13.26 46.19
N PRO A 22 -10.40 -11.91 46.20
CA PRO A 22 -9.86 -11.11 45.11
C PRO A 22 -8.36 -11.38 44.95
N ARG A 23 -7.96 -11.82 43.75
CA ARG A 23 -6.55 -11.95 43.41
C ARG A 23 -5.95 -10.58 43.13
N GLU A 24 -4.76 -10.43 43.68
CA GLU A 24 -3.95 -9.23 43.79
C GLU A 24 -3.64 -8.58 42.45
N THR A 25 -3.51 -7.26 42.54
CA THR A 25 -3.00 -6.28 41.58
C THR A 25 -1.76 -6.75 40.82
N THR A 26 -1.87 -6.66 39.50
CA THR A 26 -0.87 -6.36 38.47
C THR A 26 0.55 -6.05 38.96
N THR A 27 1.48 -6.98 38.75
CA THR A 27 2.91 -6.63 38.62
C THR A 27 3.17 -6.28 37.16
N LEU A 28 3.39 -4.99 36.91
CA LEU A 28 3.85 -4.43 35.64
C LEU A 28 5.09 -5.21 35.17
N ALA A 29 5.01 -5.86 34.01
CA ALA A 29 6.20 -6.41 33.35
C ALA A 29 7.21 -5.27 33.14
N ALA A 30 8.42 -5.45 33.68
CA ALA A 30 9.50 -4.50 33.54
C ALA A 30 9.78 -4.24 32.05
N GLN A 31 9.85 -2.97 31.67
CA GLN A 31 10.32 -2.56 30.35
C GLN A 31 11.73 -3.15 30.11
N PRO A 32 12.04 -3.65 28.90
CA PRO A 32 13.40 -4.04 28.59
C PRO A 32 14.33 -2.82 28.78
N ALA A 33 15.47 -3.06 29.43
CA ALA A 33 16.45 -2.01 29.72
C ALA A 33 16.84 -1.27 28.43
N ARG A 34 16.87 0.07 28.51
CA ARG A 34 17.35 0.95 27.45
C ARG A 34 18.76 0.50 27.03
N PRO A 35 19.07 0.35 25.73
CA PRO A 35 20.43 0.08 25.30
C PRO A 35 21.37 1.20 25.79
N PRO A 36 22.65 0.90 26.06
CA PRO A 36 23.60 1.91 26.48
C PRO A 36 23.70 3.03 25.42
N PRO A 37 23.99 4.28 25.83
CA PRO A 37 24.24 5.35 24.87
C PRO A 37 25.36 4.93 23.91
N LEU A 38 25.12 5.07 22.61
CA LEU A 38 26.19 4.93 21.62
C LEU A 38 27.27 5.97 21.94
N GLU A 39 28.51 5.54 22.12
CA GLU A 39 29.62 6.46 22.29
C GLU A 39 29.69 7.42 21.08
N PRO A 40 30.01 8.71 21.29
CA PRO A 40 30.16 9.64 20.20
C PRO A 40 31.26 9.14 19.26
N ARG A 41 30.88 8.76 18.04
CA ARG A 41 31.84 8.44 16.99
C ARG A 41 32.75 9.65 16.80
N ARG A 42 34.05 9.44 17.01
CA ARG A 42 35.09 10.41 16.71
C ARG A 42 34.88 10.90 15.27
N ALA A 43 34.66 12.20 15.10
CA ALA A 43 34.51 12.82 13.80
C ALA A 43 35.70 12.44 12.91
N LEU A 44 35.41 11.86 11.75
CA LEU A 44 36.39 11.74 10.68
C LEU A 44 36.79 13.16 10.25
N PRO A 45 38.09 13.45 10.05
CA PRO A 45 38.51 14.77 9.62
C PRO A 45 37.85 15.12 8.28
N ALA A 46 37.38 16.37 8.18
CA ALA A 46 36.81 16.91 6.95
C ALA A 46 37.81 16.73 5.80
N ALA A 47 37.37 16.09 4.72
CA ALA A 47 38.14 16.03 3.50
C ALA A 47 38.26 17.45 2.92
N GLU A 48 39.49 17.90 2.72
CA GLU A 48 39.80 19.15 2.01
C GLU A 48 39.29 19.09 0.56
N PRO A 49 38.91 20.24 -0.04
CA PRO A 49 38.40 20.27 -1.40
C PRO A 49 39.53 19.98 -2.39
N ALA A 50 39.46 18.83 -3.05
CA ALA A 50 40.31 18.52 -4.19
C ALA A 50 39.94 19.44 -5.36
N THR A 51 40.77 20.45 -5.62
CA THR A 51 40.81 21.16 -6.90
C THR A 51 41.32 20.22 -7.98
N GLY A 52 40.40 19.48 -8.60
CA GLY A 52 40.62 18.70 -9.81
C GLY A 52 39.68 19.19 -10.90
N THR A 53 40.23 19.74 -11.97
CA THR A 53 39.51 20.00 -13.23
C THR A 53 38.97 18.68 -13.77
N ALA A 54 37.69 18.40 -13.52
CA ALA A 54 36.98 17.31 -14.15
C ALA A 54 36.60 17.74 -15.57
N THR A 55 37.39 17.29 -16.53
CA THR A 55 37.01 17.29 -17.94
C THR A 55 35.69 16.54 -18.09
N ALA A 56 34.68 17.21 -18.64
CA ALA A 56 33.36 16.65 -18.88
C ALA A 56 33.46 15.39 -19.74
N LEU A 57 33.33 14.22 -19.12
CA LEU A 57 32.89 13.01 -19.81
C LEU A 57 31.39 13.17 -20.01
N GLY A 58 31.02 13.62 -21.21
CA GLY A 58 29.64 13.67 -21.65
C GLY A 58 28.99 12.31 -21.38
N ALA A 59 28.01 12.31 -20.48
CA ALA A 59 27.05 11.23 -20.41
C ALA A 59 26.33 11.23 -21.76
N THR A 60 26.76 10.35 -22.66
CA THR A 60 25.95 9.96 -23.80
C THR A 60 24.68 9.37 -23.20
N ALA A 61 23.55 10.08 -23.37
CA ALA A 61 22.24 9.53 -23.13
C ALA A 61 22.18 8.15 -23.80
N PRO A 62 21.71 7.10 -23.11
CA PRO A 62 21.53 5.82 -23.78
C PRO A 62 20.61 6.06 -24.97
N ALA A 63 21.05 5.58 -26.13
CA ALA A 63 20.34 5.67 -27.39
C ALA A 63 18.85 5.37 -27.15
N ALA A 64 17.98 6.17 -27.78
CA ALA A 64 16.53 5.97 -27.77
C ALA A 64 16.25 4.47 -27.92
N ARG A 65 15.86 3.83 -26.82
CA ARG A 65 15.37 2.46 -26.86
C ARG A 65 14.14 2.49 -27.74
N ASP A 66 13.90 1.43 -28.52
CA ASP A 66 12.66 1.22 -29.26
C ASP A 66 11.49 1.06 -28.27
N ALA A 67 11.16 2.16 -27.60
CA ALA A 67 10.14 2.27 -26.58
C ALA A 67 8.84 2.64 -27.28
N LEU A 68 7.93 1.68 -27.33
CA LEU A 68 6.57 1.87 -27.81
C LEU A 68 5.67 2.08 -26.60
N SER A 69 4.99 3.21 -26.58
CA SER A 69 4.00 3.52 -25.55
C SER A 69 2.70 3.97 -26.20
N ASN A 70 1.59 3.44 -25.74
CA ASN A 70 0.27 3.99 -26.02
C ASN A 70 -0.30 4.81 -24.86
N CYS A 71 0.50 5.06 -23.80
CA CYS A 71 0.07 5.85 -22.65
C CYS A 71 0.03 7.33 -23.01
N THR A 72 -1.19 7.88 -23.15
CA THR A 72 -1.42 9.28 -23.51
C THR A 72 -2.52 9.89 -22.63
N ARG A 73 -2.48 11.22 -22.44
CA ARG A 73 -3.53 11.96 -21.72
C ARG A 73 -4.92 11.78 -22.34
N ALA A 74 -5.01 11.50 -23.64
CA ALA A 74 -6.27 11.30 -24.36
C ALA A 74 -7.04 10.03 -23.94
N LEU A 75 -6.38 9.09 -23.27
CA LEU A 75 -7.06 7.90 -22.72
C LEU A 75 -7.88 8.22 -21.46
N ALA A 76 -7.61 9.33 -20.78
CA ALA A 76 -8.34 9.74 -19.57
C ALA A 76 -9.84 9.91 -19.88
N GLY A 77 -10.69 9.15 -19.17
CA GLY A 77 -12.14 9.17 -19.38
C GLY A 77 -12.63 8.46 -20.66
N SER A 78 -11.75 7.78 -21.39
CA SER A 78 -12.15 6.92 -22.52
C SER A 78 -12.77 5.61 -22.03
N ALA A 79 -13.50 4.91 -22.90
CA ALA A 79 -14.10 3.61 -22.57
C ALA A 79 -13.07 2.49 -22.36
N LEU A 80 -11.85 2.67 -22.86
CA LEU A 80 -10.73 1.71 -22.72
C LEU A 80 -9.48 2.49 -22.33
N PRO A 81 -9.37 2.96 -21.07
CA PRO A 81 -8.28 3.82 -20.61
C PRO A 81 -6.96 3.06 -20.39
N PHE A 82 -6.71 1.99 -21.14
CA PHE A 82 -5.64 1.04 -20.88
C PHE A 82 -4.38 1.37 -21.69
N CYS A 83 -3.23 1.28 -21.04
CA CYS A 83 -1.97 1.46 -21.72
C CYS A 83 -0.86 0.57 -21.17
N ILE A 84 0.23 0.48 -21.92
CA ILE A 84 1.42 -0.29 -21.59
C ILE A 84 2.63 0.34 -22.27
N ASP A 85 3.77 0.35 -21.58
CA ASP A 85 5.06 0.63 -22.20
C ASP A 85 5.73 -0.69 -22.61
N VAL A 86 6.32 -0.70 -23.80
CA VAL A 86 7.06 -1.85 -24.35
C VAL A 86 8.43 -1.36 -24.80
N VAL A 87 9.49 -2.03 -24.35
CA VAL A 87 10.89 -1.68 -24.65
C VAL A 87 11.58 -2.92 -25.20
N GLY A 88 11.79 -2.97 -26.52
CA GLY A 88 12.17 -4.22 -27.20
C GLY A 88 11.12 -5.30 -26.95
N ASP A 89 11.52 -6.46 -26.41
CA ASP A 89 10.61 -7.54 -26.03
C ASP A 89 10.07 -7.43 -24.59
N ILE A 90 10.47 -6.39 -23.85
CA ILE A 90 10.07 -6.21 -22.46
C ILE A 90 8.75 -5.44 -22.42
N ARG A 91 7.71 -6.08 -21.90
CA ARG A 91 6.44 -5.42 -21.58
C ARG A 91 6.47 -4.93 -20.14
N GLY A 92 6.18 -3.65 -19.94
CA GLY A 92 5.93 -3.05 -18.63
C GLY A 92 4.58 -3.52 -18.04
N PRO A 93 4.22 -3.02 -16.85
CA PRO A 93 2.95 -3.36 -16.23
C PRO A 93 1.77 -2.87 -17.07
N ALA A 94 0.64 -3.57 -16.98
CA ALA A 94 -0.62 -3.06 -17.52
C ALA A 94 -1.06 -1.85 -16.69
N LEU A 95 -1.35 -0.72 -17.36
CA LEU A 95 -1.72 0.53 -16.71
C LEU A 95 -3.13 0.97 -17.09
N VAL A 96 -3.75 1.75 -16.21
CA VAL A 96 -4.98 2.48 -16.45
C VAL A 96 -4.71 3.98 -16.31
N VAL A 97 -5.14 4.76 -17.30
CA VAL A 97 -5.11 6.23 -17.24
C VAL A 97 -6.26 6.74 -16.39
N VAL A 98 -5.91 7.20 -15.20
CA VAL A 98 -6.79 7.83 -14.22
C VAL A 98 -6.95 9.31 -14.60
N PRO A 99 -8.18 9.84 -14.70
CA PRO A 99 -8.41 11.24 -15.06
C PRO A 99 -7.97 12.20 -13.94
N ALA A 100 -7.64 13.44 -14.31
CA ALA A 100 -7.53 14.53 -13.35
C ALA A 100 -8.86 14.77 -12.63
N GLY A 101 -8.81 15.30 -11.41
CA GLY A 101 -10.01 15.59 -10.64
C GLY A 101 -9.70 16.02 -9.21
N HIS A 102 -10.74 16.30 -8.45
CA HIS A 102 -10.64 16.65 -7.04
C HIS A 102 -11.46 15.67 -6.21
N PHE A 103 -11.05 15.45 -4.97
CA PHE A 103 -11.79 14.61 -4.03
C PHE A 103 -11.57 15.06 -2.59
N THR A 104 -12.38 14.50 -1.68
CA THR A 104 -12.14 14.62 -0.24
C THR A 104 -11.35 13.41 0.23
N MET A 105 -10.12 13.63 0.66
CA MET A 105 -9.24 12.61 1.22
C MET A 105 -9.48 12.45 2.71
N GLY A 106 -9.42 11.20 3.19
CA GLY A 106 -9.54 10.84 4.60
C GLY A 106 -10.95 10.52 5.07
N ASP A 107 -11.06 10.26 6.37
CA ASP A 107 -12.29 9.90 7.09
C ASP A 107 -12.21 10.30 8.58
N GLU A 108 -13.18 9.89 9.39
CA GLU A 108 -13.19 10.12 10.85
C GLU A 108 -12.44 9.04 11.65
N GLY A 109 -11.83 8.06 10.97
CA GLY A 109 -11.02 7.01 11.60
C GLY A 109 -9.74 7.54 12.25
N ALA A 110 -9.15 6.73 13.12
CA ALA A 110 -7.87 7.06 13.75
C ALA A 110 -6.80 7.31 12.67
N HIS A 111 -6.13 8.46 12.75
CA HIS A 111 -5.12 8.92 11.80
C HIS A 111 -5.60 9.29 10.39
N GLU A 112 -6.90 9.11 10.11
CA GLU A 112 -7.51 9.31 8.79
C GLU A 112 -8.12 10.71 8.63
N GLY A 113 -8.14 11.50 9.70
CA GLY A 113 -8.64 12.86 9.69
C GLY A 113 -7.53 13.91 9.71
N PRO A 114 -7.88 15.20 9.59
CA PRO A 114 -9.19 15.67 9.14
C PRO A 114 -9.41 15.35 7.66
N ARG A 115 -10.68 15.15 7.28
CA ARG A 115 -11.08 15.14 5.88
C ARG A 115 -10.65 16.46 5.23
N HIS A 116 -10.00 16.41 4.07
CA HIS A 116 -9.51 17.60 3.37
C HIS A 116 -9.64 17.45 1.86
N ALA A 117 -9.77 18.59 1.17
CA ALA A 117 -9.84 18.61 -0.29
C ALA A 117 -8.44 18.43 -0.90
N VAL A 118 -8.34 17.59 -1.91
CA VAL A 118 -7.14 17.40 -2.72
C VAL A 118 -7.50 17.56 -4.19
N ASP A 119 -6.67 18.27 -4.93
CA ASP A 119 -6.74 18.47 -6.37
C ASP A 119 -5.63 17.68 -7.06
N ILE A 120 -6.02 16.73 -7.91
CA ILE A 120 -5.16 15.97 -8.81
C ILE A 120 -5.23 16.65 -10.18
N ALA A 121 -4.31 17.58 -10.41
CA ALA A 121 -4.35 18.50 -11.53
C ALA A 121 -4.20 17.82 -12.91
N ASP A 122 -3.42 16.75 -12.98
CA ASP A 122 -3.09 16.05 -14.22
C ASP A 122 -3.51 14.58 -14.17
N PRO A 123 -3.97 14.02 -15.30
CA PRO A 123 -4.18 12.59 -15.40
C PRO A 123 -2.85 11.86 -15.29
N PHE A 124 -2.87 10.69 -14.67
CA PHE A 124 -1.71 9.81 -14.52
C PHE A 124 -2.10 8.39 -14.91
N ALA A 125 -1.11 7.56 -15.21
CA ALA A 125 -1.36 6.13 -15.41
C ALA A 125 -0.95 5.37 -14.15
N LEU A 126 -1.79 4.49 -13.64
CA LEU A 126 -1.52 3.64 -12.48
C LEU A 126 -1.55 2.17 -12.90
N SER A 127 -0.68 1.32 -12.35
CA SER A 127 -0.76 -0.10 -12.67
C SER A 127 -2.12 -0.66 -12.25
N MET A 128 -2.74 -1.36 -13.19
CA MET A 128 -4.09 -1.93 -13.09
C MET A 128 -4.21 -2.86 -11.86
N PHE A 129 -3.11 -3.55 -11.58
CA PHE A 129 -2.93 -4.49 -10.50
C PHE A 129 -1.68 -4.11 -9.69
N GLU A 130 -1.48 -4.80 -8.59
CA GLU A 130 -0.19 -4.84 -7.91
C GLU A 130 0.88 -5.44 -8.83
N ILE A 131 2.13 -5.02 -8.64
CA ILE A 131 3.25 -5.59 -9.40
C ILE A 131 3.38 -7.07 -9.08
N SER A 132 3.47 -7.92 -10.11
CA SER A 132 3.58 -9.37 -9.98
C SER A 132 5.00 -9.84 -9.66
N ALA A 133 5.11 -11.07 -9.14
CA ALA A 133 6.37 -11.75 -8.89
C ALA A 133 7.24 -11.84 -10.15
N ALA A 134 6.66 -12.12 -11.32
CA ALA A 134 7.36 -12.12 -12.60
C ALA A 134 7.87 -10.74 -12.99
N GLU A 135 7.08 -9.69 -12.82
CA GLU A 135 7.51 -8.32 -13.13
C GLU A 135 8.66 -7.88 -12.22
N LEU A 136 8.58 -8.18 -10.92
CA LEU A 136 9.70 -7.95 -10.01
C LEU A 136 10.92 -8.77 -10.43
N ALA A 137 10.78 -10.07 -10.71
CA ALA A 137 11.90 -10.94 -11.10
C ALA A 137 12.63 -10.42 -12.36
N ARG A 138 11.90 -9.85 -13.33
CA ARG A 138 12.52 -9.21 -14.51
C ARG A 138 13.40 -8.03 -14.12
N TYR A 139 12.94 -7.16 -13.23
CA TYR A 139 13.75 -6.07 -12.70
C TYR A 139 15.03 -6.62 -12.05
N CYS A 140 14.90 -7.63 -11.19
CA CYS A 140 16.03 -8.21 -10.47
C CYS A 140 17.09 -8.79 -11.42
N ALA A 141 16.65 -9.50 -12.47
CA ALA A 141 17.51 -10.05 -13.49
C ALA A 141 18.25 -8.96 -14.28
N GLN A 142 17.56 -7.90 -14.71
CA GLN A 142 18.16 -6.83 -15.51
C GLN A 142 19.04 -5.88 -14.69
N ALA A 143 18.68 -5.62 -13.44
CA ALA A 143 19.45 -4.79 -12.52
C ALA A 143 20.60 -5.55 -11.84
N ALA A 144 20.79 -6.84 -12.16
CA ALA A 144 21.78 -7.73 -11.54
C ALA A 144 21.72 -7.71 -10.00
N ARG A 145 20.50 -7.66 -9.45
CA ARG A 145 20.23 -7.54 -8.00
C ARG A 145 19.60 -8.83 -7.46
N ASN A 146 20.00 -9.19 -6.25
CA ASN A 146 19.29 -10.22 -5.48
C ASN A 146 17.99 -9.66 -4.91
N CYS A 147 16.88 -10.23 -5.33
CA CYS A 147 15.56 -9.89 -4.82
C CYS A 147 15.06 -10.88 -3.78
N PRO A 148 14.11 -10.46 -2.94
CA PRO A 148 13.50 -11.33 -1.95
C PRO A 148 12.83 -12.52 -2.63
N ARG A 149 12.96 -13.69 -2.00
CA ARG A 149 12.25 -14.89 -2.43
C ARG A 149 10.74 -14.65 -2.28
N GLN A 150 10.01 -14.88 -3.36
CA GLN A 150 8.55 -14.85 -3.35
C GLN A 150 8.00 -16.12 -2.67
N PRO A 151 6.96 -15.99 -1.84
CA PRO A 151 6.42 -17.09 -1.05
C PRO A 151 5.60 -18.07 -1.89
N TRP A 152 5.09 -17.63 -3.04
CA TRP A 152 4.28 -18.43 -3.95
C TRP A 152 5.10 -18.89 -5.15
N PRO A 153 4.88 -20.12 -5.64
CA PRO A 153 5.55 -20.64 -6.83
C PRO A 153 5.02 -20.03 -8.13
N GLU A 154 3.80 -19.47 -8.13
CA GLU A 154 3.19 -18.89 -9.33
C GLU A 154 3.70 -17.46 -9.58
N ASP A 155 4.15 -17.23 -10.81
CA ASP A 155 4.79 -15.99 -11.26
C ASP A 155 3.83 -14.80 -11.37
N ASP A 156 2.53 -15.06 -11.48
CA ASP A 156 1.47 -14.06 -11.58
C ASP A 156 0.96 -13.60 -10.21
N MET A 157 1.45 -14.14 -9.10
CA MET A 157 1.10 -13.68 -7.76
C MET A 157 1.68 -12.27 -7.49
N PRO A 158 1.03 -11.45 -6.64
CA PRO A 158 1.56 -10.15 -6.28
C PRO A 158 2.95 -10.29 -5.65
N ALA A 159 3.86 -9.39 -6.01
CA ALA A 159 5.18 -9.34 -5.41
C ALA A 159 5.08 -8.84 -3.97
N VAL A 160 5.52 -9.65 -3.02
CA VAL A 160 5.57 -9.34 -1.58
C VAL A 160 6.97 -9.60 -1.03
N ASN A 161 7.15 -9.51 0.29
CA ASN A 161 8.46 -9.47 0.94
C ASN A 161 9.34 -8.35 0.38
N VAL A 162 8.72 -7.27 -0.10
CA VAL A 162 9.38 -6.10 -0.65
C VAL A 162 9.29 -4.97 0.37
N ASN A 163 10.42 -4.30 0.60
CA ASN A 163 10.45 -3.09 1.40
C ASN A 163 10.24 -1.85 0.52
N TRP A 164 10.02 -0.70 1.16
CA TRP A 164 9.72 0.55 0.47
C TRP A 164 10.84 0.95 -0.52
N TYR A 165 12.10 0.75 -0.12
CA TYR A 165 13.25 1.07 -0.98
C TYR A 165 13.29 0.22 -2.25
N LEU A 166 12.98 -1.07 -2.16
CA LEU A 166 12.94 -1.95 -3.32
C LEU A 166 11.80 -1.57 -4.28
N ALA A 167 10.63 -1.24 -3.75
CA ALA A 167 9.48 -0.78 -4.53
C ALA A 167 9.79 0.54 -5.26
N ARG A 168 10.43 1.49 -4.56
CA ARG A 168 10.93 2.73 -5.16
C ARG A 168 11.97 2.47 -6.25
N ASP A 169 12.96 1.61 -5.99
CA ASP A 169 14.02 1.30 -6.95
C ASP A 169 13.48 0.59 -8.20
N TYR A 170 12.45 -0.26 -8.05
CA TYR A 170 11.74 -0.86 -9.18
C TYR A 170 11.10 0.20 -10.08
N ALA A 171 10.40 1.18 -9.48
CA ALA A 171 9.79 2.27 -10.26
C ALA A 171 10.85 3.16 -10.93
N ALA A 172 11.98 3.42 -10.25
CA ALA A 172 13.11 4.14 -10.84
C ALA A 172 13.71 3.37 -12.04
N TRP A 173 13.84 2.05 -11.93
CA TRP A 173 14.27 1.22 -13.05
C TRP A 173 13.30 1.24 -14.24
N LEU A 174 11.98 1.22 -14.00
CA LEU A 174 11.02 1.42 -15.08
C LEU A 174 11.20 2.77 -15.77
N SER A 175 11.56 3.81 -15.00
CA SER A 175 11.84 5.13 -15.56
C SER A 175 13.06 5.11 -16.47
N GLU A 176 14.15 4.50 -16.01
CA GLU A 176 15.36 4.33 -16.81
C GLU A 176 15.09 3.46 -18.05
N LEU A 177 14.29 2.40 -17.91
CA LEU A 177 13.97 1.47 -18.97
C LEU A 177 13.20 2.13 -20.11
N THR A 178 12.14 2.86 -19.75
CA THR A 178 11.14 3.40 -20.69
C THR A 178 11.44 4.83 -21.14
N GLY A 179 12.21 5.59 -20.37
CA GLY A 179 12.38 7.03 -20.54
C GLY A 179 11.18 7.87 -20.06
N ALA A 180 10.10 7.24 -19.60
CA ALA A 180 8.98 7.92 -18.93
C ALA A 180 9.25 8.04 -17.42
N GLU A 181 8.58 8.95 -16.72
CA GLU A 181 8.70 9.02 -15.26
C GLU A 181 7.74 8.01 -14.60
N TYR A 182 8.33 7.06 -13.88
CA TYR A 182 7.66 6.11 -13.01
C TYR A 182 8.06 6.32 -11.55
N ARG A 183 7.09 6.18 -10.65
CA ARG A 183 7.28 6.28 -9.19
C ARG A 183 6.22 5.47 -8.45
N LEU A 184 6.37 5.35 -7.14
CA LEU A 184 5.23 4.98 -6.30
C LEU A 184 4.18 6.11 -6.35
N PRO A 185 2.87 5.79 -6.32
CA PRO A 185 1.85 6.81 -6.15
C PRO A 185 2.06 7.52 -4.80
N SER A 186 1.64 8.78 -4.71
CA SER A 186 1.43 9.40 -3.41
C SER A 186 0.25 8.72 -2.71
N GLU A 187 0.14 8.93 -1.40
CA GLU A 187 -1.01 8.48 -0.64
C GLU A 187 -2.32 9.10 -1.18
N ALA A 188 -2.27 10.37 -1.56
CA ALA A 188 -3.41 11.08 -2.11
C ALA A 188 -3.83 10.53 -3.49
N GLU A 189 -2.87 10.26 -4.37
CA GLU A 189 -3.14 9.65 -5.68
C GLU A 189 -3.69 8.24 -5.54
N TRP A 190 -3.18 7.47 -4.57
CA TRP A 190 -3.69 6.13 -4.28
C TRP A 190 -5.15 6.19 -3.80
N GLU A 191 -5.47 7.05 -2.83
CA GLU A 191 -6.85 7.15 -2.31
C GLU A 191 -7.82 7.72 -3.36
N PHE A 192 -7.39 8.69 -4.15
CA PHE A 192 -8.16 9.20 -5.28
C PHE A 192 -8.51 8.10 -6.28
N ALA A 193 -7.50 7.31 -6.65
CA ALA A 193 -7.64 6.19 -7.57
C ALA A 193 -8.53 5.08 -6.97
N ALA A 194 -8.37 4.78 -5.68
CA ALA A 194 -9.17 3.78 -4.96
C ALA A 194 -10.66 4.17 -4.94
N ARG A 195 -10.95 5.45 -4.63
CA ARG A 195 -12.32 5.97 -4.55
C ARG A 195 -13.02 6.03 -5.91
N ALA A 196 -12.27 6.27 -6.99
CA ALA A 196 -12.81 6.32 -8.36
C ALA A 196 -14.08 7.19 -8.49
N GLY A 197 -14.10 8.35 -7.82
CA GLY A 197 -15.23 9.28 -7.80
C GLY A 197 -16.31 9.00 -6.73
N SER A 198 -16.19 7.90 -5.99
CA SER A 198 -17.09 7.54 -4.89
C SER A 198 -16.68 8.14 -3.54
N SER A 199 -17.66 8.43 -2.69
CA SER A 199 -17.46 8.74 -1.27
C SER A 199 -17.71 7.54 -0.36
N SER A 200 -18.01 6.37 -0.92
CA SER A 200 -18.30 5.16 -0.17
C SER A 200 -17.10 4.67 0.64
N ARG A 201 -17.38 3.78 1.58
CA ARG A 201 -16.37 3.21 2.49
C ARG A 201 -15.31 2.40 1.76
N PHE A 202 -15.67 1.67 0.70
CA PHE A 202 -14.80 0.75 -0.03
C PHE A 202 -14.55 1.20 -1.48
N PRO A 203 -13.38 0.83 -2.06
CA PRO A 203 -12.99 1.17 -3.43
C PRO A 203 -13.99 0.78 -4.53
N ASP A 204 -14.69 -0.33 -4.38
CA ASP A 204 -15.74 -0.81 -5.28
C ASP A 204 -17.05 0.02 -5.24
N GLY A 205 -17.06 1.11 -4.47
CA GLY A 205 -18.22 2.00 -4.33
C GLY A 205 -19.26 1.53 -3.32
N ARG A 206 -18.99 0.48 -2.54
CA ARG A 206 -19.91 -0.03 -1.49
C ARG A 206 -19.53 0.46 -0.10
N ASP A 207 -20.48 0.36 0.82
CA ASP A 207 -20.28 0.66 2.25
C ASP A 207 -20.03 -0.59 3.12
N HIS A 208 -20.15 -1.77 2.51
CA HIS A 208 -19.93 -3.08 3.15
C HIS A 208 -19.24 -4.04 2.19
N LEU A 209 -18.36 -4.89 2.72
CA LEU A 209 -17.74 -6.00 1.98
C LEU A 209 -18.33 -7.33 2.44
N ALA A 210 -18.84 -8.12 1.51
CA ALA A 210 -19.11 -9.54 1.69
C ALA A 210 -17.85 -10.38 1.36
N PRO A 211 -17.75 -11.63 1.83
CA PRO A 211 -16.58 -12.49 1.58
C PRO A 211 -16.22 -12.74 0.10
N GLY A 212 -17.14 -12.46 -0.82
CA GLY A 212 -16.94 -12.61 -2.27
C GLY A 212 -16.72 -11.30 -3.01
N ASP A 213 -16.55 -10.17 -2.31
CA ASP A 213 -16.38 -8.85 -2.93
C ASP A 213 -14.90 -8.47 -3.10
N ALA A 214 -14.07 -8.97 -2.19
CA ALA A 214 -12.65 -8.67 -2.07
C ALA A 214 -11.89 -9.85 -1.44
N ARG A 215 -10.55 -9.83 -1.49
CA ARG A 215 -9.71 -10.87 -0.90
C ARG A 215 -9.21 -10.44 0.48
N PHE A 216 -9.81 -10.96 1.56
CA PHE A 216 -9.51 -10.51 2.94
C PHE A 216 -9.77 -11.58 4.03
N ALA A 217 -9.53 -11.19 5.30
CA ALA A 217 -9.87 -11.87 6.56
C ALA A 217 -9.23 -13.24 6.83
N ALA A 218 -8.08 -13.56 6.24
CA ALA A 218 -7.29 -14.79 6.42
C ALA A 218 -8.01 -16.12 6.12
N ALA A 219 -9.34 -16.17 6.04
CA ALA A 219 -10.13 -17.31 5.56
C ALA A 219 -9.71 -17.72 4.14
N SER A 220 -9.20 -16.74 3.40
CA SER A 220 -8.58 -16.84 2.09
C SER A 220 -7.28 -17.68 2.07
N GLY A 221 -6.43 -17.58 3.11
CA GLY A 221 -5.14 -18.27 3.22
C GLY A 221 -4.01 -17.82 2.27
N ARG A 222 -4.33 -17.13 1.17
CA ARG A 222 -3.38 -16.57 0.18
C ARG A 222 -4.02 -15.43 -0.63
N PRO A 223 -3.24 -14.56 -1.29
CA PRO A 223 -3.78 -13.60 -2.24
C PRO A 223 -4.32 -14.29 -3.51
N LEU A 224 -5.00 -13.52 -4.35
CA LEU A 224 -5.29 -13.85 -5.73
C LEU A 224 -4.06 -13.62 -6.60
N ALA A 225 -4.06 -14.15 -7.82
CA ALA A 225 -3.09 -13.74 -8.82
C ALA A 225 -3.25 -12.24 -9.10
N ALA A 226 -2.15 -11.53 -9.31
CA ALA A 226 -2.17 -10.10 -9.59
C ALA A 226 -3.06 -9.78 -10.80
N ASN A 227 -3.10 -10.63 -11.83
CA ASN A 227 -3.93 -10.43 -13.02
C ASN A 227 -5.38 -10.94 -12.89
N ASP A 228 -5.81 -11.39 -11.71
CA ASP A 228 -7.17 -11.81 -11.45
C ASP A 228 -8.11 -10.60 -11.56
N ARG A 229 -9.25 -10.79 -12.24
CA ARG A 229 -10.26 -9.75 -12.48
C ARG A 229 -11.63 -10.12 -11.92
N SER A 230 -11.69 -11.17 -11.10
CA SER A 230 -12.94 -11.71 -10.60
C SER A 230 -13.55 -10.84 -9.50
N LEU A 231 -12.74 -10.08 -8.77
CA LEU A 231 -13.15 -9.29 -7.60
C LEU A 231 -12.63 -7.85 -7.67
N ASP A 232 -13.31 -6.96 -6.92
CA ASP A 232 -12.84 -5.60 -6.57
C ASP A 232 -12.40 -4.73 -7.76
N ASP A 233 -13.21 -4.72 -8.81
CA ASP A 233 -13.20 -3.71 -9.88
C ASP A 233 -13.79 -2.41 -9.33
N ASN A 234 -13.05 -1.29 -9.48
CA ASN A 234 -13.61 0.03 -9.24
C ASN A 234 -13.93 0.77 -10.55
N ALA A 235 -14.58 1.93 -10.46
CA ALA A 235 -15.01 2.71 -11.62
C ALA A 235 -13.86 3.24 -12.52
N PHE A 236 -12.60 3.13 -12.08
CA PHE A 236 -11.42 3.40 -12.89
C PHE A 236 -10.76 2.13 -13.44
N HIS A 237 -11.39 0.96 -13.35
CA HIS A 237 -10.85 -0.33 -13.79
C HIS A 237 -9.54 -0.72 -13.11
N LEU A 238 -9.36 -0.27 -11.87
CA LEU A 238 -8.31 -0.74 -10.99
C LEU A 238 -8.86 -1.91 -10.18
N TYR A 239 -8.02 -2.91 -9.98
CA TYR A 239 -8.36 -4.12 -9.26
C TYR A 239 -7.57 -4.22 -7.97
N HIS A 240 -8.17 -4.92 -6.99
CA HIS A 240 -7.56 -5.23 -5.70
C HIS A 240 -7.16 -3.97 -4.90
N MET A 241 -7.89 -2.87 -5.07
CA MET A 241 -7.71 -1.67 -4.25
C MET A 241 -8.16 -1.91 -2.79
N ALA A 242 -8.98 -2.94 -2.55
CA ALA A 242 -9.46 -3.44 -1.27
C ALA A 242 -8.95 -4.86 -1.02
N GLY A 243 -7.88 -4.99 -0.23
CA GLY A 243 -7.34 -6.27 0.21
C GLY A 243 -6.30 -6.80 -0.75
N ASN A 244 -6.29 -8.12 -0.91
CA ASN A 244 -5.23 -8.85 -1.61
C ASN A 244 -3.86 -8.64 -0.96
N VAL A 245 -3.11 -7.58 -1.26
CA VAL A 245 -1.91 -7.19 -0.51
C VAL A 245 -1.93 -5.68 -0.20
N ARG A 246 -1.36 -5.29 0.94
CA ARG A 246 -1.12 -3.89 1.26
C ARG A 246 -0.17 -3.29 0.26
N GLU A 247 -0.23 -1.99 0.04
CA GLU A 247 0.58 -1.35 -0.98
C GLU A 247 1.39 -0.17 -0.45
N TRP A 248 2.69 -0.20 -0.71
CA TRP A 248 3.58 0.94 -0.46
C TRP A 248 3.21 2.15 -1.31
N VAL A 249 3.14 3.32 -0.66
CA VAL A 249 3.03 4.62 -1.33
C VAL A 249 4.27 5.49 -1.03
N ALA A 250 4.44 6.60 -1.74
CA ALA A 250 5.64 7.44 -1.66
C ALA A 250 5.76 8.25 -0.35
N ASP A 251 4.67 8.37 0.40
CA ASP A 251 4.52 9.26 1.54
C ASP A 251 5.16 8.73 2.83
N SER A 252 5.83 9.63 3.55
CA SER A 252 6.22 9.37 4.94
C SER A 252 4.96 9.35 5.83
N TRP A 253 4.99 8.55 6.89
CA TRP A 253 3.90 8.50 7.85
C TRP A 253 3.81 9.80 8.68
N PHE A 254 2.58 10.27 8.87
CA PHE A 254 2.22 11.30 9.84
C PHE A 254 0.96 10.85 10.58
N GLU A 255 0.85 11.23 11.85
CA GLU A 255 -0.25 10.82 12.73
C GLU A 255 -1.65 11.25 12.25
N ASP A 256 -1.75 12.27 11.40
CA ASP A 256 -2.99 12.79 10.85
C ASP A 256 -2.75 13.53 9.52
N TYR A 257 -3.80 14.07 8.92
CA TYR A 257 -3.76 14.90 7.72
C TYR A 257 -3.63 16.42 7.99
N ALA A 258 -3.35 16.83 9.24
CA ALA A 258 -3.14 18.24 9.52
C ALA A 258 -1.88 18.73 8.77
N GLY A 259 -2.06 19.69 7.85
CA GLY A 259 -0.99 20.21 7.00
C GLY A 259 -0.56 19.26 5.87
N ALA A 260 -1.38 18.25 5.52
CA ALA A 260 -1.14 17.43 4.34
C ALA A 260 -1.22 18.28 3.04
N PRO A 261 -0.45 17.94 1.99
CA PRO A 261 -0.55 18.61 0.69
C PRO A 261 -1.93 18.44 0.07
N ALA A 262 -2.43 19.50 -0.58
CA ALA A 262 -3.74 19.51 -1.25
C ALA A 262 -3.62 19.36 -2.78
N ASP A 263 -2.44 19.06 -3.30
CA ASP A 263 -2.08 19.06 -4.73
C ASP A 263 -1.60 17.69 -5.23
N GLY A 264 -1.97 16.61 -4.52
CA GLY A 264 -1.65 15.23 -4.91
C GLY A 264 -0.19 14.81 -4.74
N ARG A 265 0.73 15.72 -4.42
CA ARG A 265 2.15 15.38 -4.19
C ARG A 265 2.33 14.59 -2.88
N PRO A 266 3.35 13.72 -2.79
CA PRO A 266 3.62 12.99 -1.57
C PRO A 266 4.06 13.92 -0.42
N ARG A 267 3.53 13.66 0.77
CA ARG A 267 3.96 14.29 2.02
C ARG A 267 5.28 13.67 2.46
N ARG A 268 6.31 14.50 2.59
CA ARG A 268 7.66 14.06 2.99
C ARG A 268 7.96 14.48 4.41
N GLY A 269 8.47 13.55 5.20
CA GLY A 269 8.99 13.75 6.55
C GLY A 269 10.39 13.20 6.69
N GLU A 270 10.83 13.05 7.94
CA GLU A 270 12.08 12.34 8.24
C GLU A 270 11.96 10.85 7.88
N ALA A 271 13.09 10.23 7.56
CA ALA A 271 13.12 8.81 7.25
C ALA A 271 12.72 7.97 8.47
N GLY A 272 11.83 7.00 8.27
CA GLY A 272 11.47 6.03 9.30
C GLY A 272 10.28 5.19 8.89
N LEU A 273 9.10 5.77 9.00
CA LEU A 273 7.84 5.13 8.70
C LEU A 273 7.27 5.66 7.38
N TYR A 274 6.76 4.75 6.57
CA TYR A 274 6.08 5.05 5.31
C TYR A 274 4.68 4.47 5.33
N VAL A 275 3.78 5.13 4.60
CA VAL A 275 2.38 4.73 4.53
C VAL A 275 2.25 3.47 3.66
N VAL A 276 1.38 2.56 4.11
CA VAL A 276 0.80 1.51 3.27
C VAL A 276 -0.72 1.57 3.28
N ARG A 277 -1.33 1.20 2.15
CA ARG A 277 -2.77 1.34 1.87
C ARG A 277 -3.40 0.01 1.45
N GLY A 278 -4.73 -0.04 1.36
CA GLY A 278 -5.49 -1.15 0.76
C GLY A 278 -5.81 -2.34 1.67
N GLY A 279 -4.99 -2.61 2.69
CA GLY A 279 -5.13 -3.82 3.50
C GLY A 279 -4.70 -5.08 2.72
N SER A 280 -4.77 -6.26 3.34
CA SER A 280 -4.32 -7.51 2.72
C SER A 280 -5.33 -8.64 2.86
N TYR A 281 -5.04 -9.77 2.22
CA TYR A 281 -5.77 -11.03 2.36
C TYR A 281 -5.88 -11.53 3.81
N ALA A 282 -5.04 -11.03 4.72
CA ALA A 282 -5.06 -11.38 6.14
C ALA A 282 -5.79 -10.36 7.03
N ASP A 283 -6.10 -9.17 6.52
CA ASP A 283 -6.69 -8.09 7.29
C ASP A 283 -8.23 -8.15 7.29
N GLY A 284 -8.84 -7.60 8.33
CA GLY A 284 -10.30 -7.43 8.40
C GLY A 284 -10.79 -6.27 7.53
N ALA A 285 -12.09 -6.25 7.21
CA ALA A 285 -12.70 -5.27 6.31
C ALA A 285 -12.41 -3.81 6.69
N ASP A 286 -12.27 -3.47 7.97
CA ASP A 286 -11.99 -2.09 8.39
C ASP A 286 -10.64 -1.55 7.90
N ALA A 287 -9.67 -2.43 7.63
CA ALA A 287 -8.37 -2.07 7.07
C ALA A 287 -8.38 -1.94 5.53
N LEU A 288 -9.46 -2.37 4.87
CA LEU A 288 -9.64 -2.34 3.42
C LEU A 288 -10.39 -1.10 2.91
N ARG A 289 -10.83 -0.23 3.84
CA ARG A 289 -11.57 0.97 3.47
C ARG A 289 -10.70 1.87 2.62
N ALA A 290 -11.32 2.62 1.71
CA ALA A 290 -10.61 3.54 0.84
C ALA A 290 -9.74 4.53 1.62
N ALA A 291 -10.18 4.97 2.80
CA ALA A 291 -9.46 5.90 3.69
C ALA A 291 -8.46 5.23 4.66
N ALA A 292 -8.53 3.90 4.84
CA ALA A 292 -7.72 3.21 5.82
C ALA A 292 -6.23 3.31 5.47
N ARG A 293 -5.42 3.58 6.50
CA ARG A 293 -3.98 3.76 6.39
C ARG A 293 -3.26 3.15 7.56
N THR A 294 -2.05 2.67 7.32
CA THR A 294 -1.14 2.25 8.38
C THR A 294 0.29 2.53 7.98
N ALA A 295 1.20 2.37 8.94
CA ALA A 295 2.62 2.61 8.77
C ALA A 295 3.41 1.32 8.89
N LEU A 296 4.45 1.23 8.08
CA LEU A 296 5.51 0.24 8.23
C LEU A 296 6.86 0.94 8.16
N ALA A 297 7.87 0.36 8.80
CA ALA A 297 9.24 0.86 8.67
C ALA A 297 9.71 0.69 7.22
N ALA A 298 10.50 1.65 6.72
CA ALA A 298 10.94 1.68 5.32
C ALA A 298 11.68 0.40 4.87
N ASP A 299 12.35 -0.28 5.81
CA ASP A 299 13.10 -1.52 5.61
C ASP A 299 12.28 -2.78 5.94
N ALA A 300 11.08 -2.63 6.49
CA ALA A 300 10.17 -3.74 6.74
C ALA A 300 9.75 -4.40 5.43
N ALA A 301 9.65 -5.71 5.46
CA ALA A 301 9.18 -6.54 4.36
C ALA A 301 8.41 -7.71 4.97
N ASP A 302 7.20 -7.96 4.47
CA ASP A 302 6.36 -9.06 4.92
C ASP A 302 5.60 -9.68 3.74
N VAL A 303 4.94 -10.80 4.03
CA VAL A 303 4.18 -11.58 3.04
C VAL A 303 2.85 -10.92 2.64
N TYR A 304 2.50 -9.80 3.27
CA TYR A 304 1.21 -9.13 3.12
C TYR A 304 1.31 -7.81 2.37
N THR A 305 2.52 -7.32 2.11
CA THR A 305 2.79 -5.99 1.56
C THR A 305 3.53 -6.08 0.23
N GLY A 306 2.88 -5.59 -0.81
CA GLY A 306 3.41 -5.36 -2.15
C GLY A 306 3.35 -3.88 -2.51
N PHE A 307 3.13 -3.59 -3.79
CA PHE A 307 3.03 -2.22 -4.30
C PHE A 307 2.45 -2.19 -5.72
N ARG A 308 1.98 -1.00 -6.11
CA ARG A 308 1.68 -0.64 -7.49
C ARG A 308 2.51 0.57 -7.91
N VAL A 309 2.61 0.84 -9.20
CA VAL A 309 3.41 1.97 -9.73
C VAL A 309 2.54 2.96 -10.47
N LEU A 310 2.92 4.22 -10.38
CA LEU A 310 2.37 5.33 -11.13
C LEU A 310 3.36 5.76 -12.21
N ARG A 311 2.83 6.05 -13.39
CA ARG A 311 3.54 6.65 -14.52
C ARG A 311 2.96 8.04 -14.82
N VAL A 312 3.81 9.04 -14.87
CA VAL A 312 3.43 10.41 -15.27
C VAL A 312 3.15 10.43 -16.77
N LEU A 313 2.11 11.17 -17.17
CA LEU A 313 1.80 11.39 -18.58
C LEU A 313 2.45 12.71 -19.02
N ALA A 314 3.34 12.64 -20.01
CA ALA A 314 3.93 13.83 -20.60
C ALA A 314 2.85 14.73 -21.25
N ASN A 315 3.12 16.03 -21.26
CA ASN A 315 2.30 17.05 -21.93
C ASN A 315 2.39 16.95 -23.44
#